data_AF-A0A061IXA4-F1
#
_entry.id   AF-A0A061IXA4-F1
#
_cell.length_a   1.000
_cell.length_b   1.000
_cell.length_c   1.000
_cell.angle_alpha   90.00
_cell.angle_beta   90.00
_cell.angle_gamma   90.00
#
_symmetry.space_group_name_H-M   'P 1'
#
loop_
_entity.id
_entity.type
_entity.pdbx_description
1 polymer ?
#
loop_
_entity_poly.entity_id
_entity_poly.type
_entity_poly.pdbx_seq_one_letter_code
_entity_poly.pdbx_strand_id
1 'polypeptide(L)'
;MAEAEILSVSVDPKNGLEDAMEEEHTVHYSMREELPQSYLHLGFRGIVDVVCQRTVVLVVLLLIQSLSQFVLQMYEGLISRHVMIPMFLTMIIGAGGNAGNQSAVRCITGLTTREFRQRDFFTVLRKEVACGLIVSSLLTVIGFARVYYFYWSQLYSTIAISMSLFCVLMISALFGTTLPFFFQLVGINKEHAAPCIQVLMDIVGVFITCFLCSLVIPASEGNIGNGVK
;
A
#
# COMPACT_ATOMS: atom_id res chain seq x y z
N MET A 1 -61.42 34.86 -27.46
CA MET A 1 -61.95 33.98 -26.40
C MET A 1 -61.37 32.60 -26.65
N ALA A 2 -60.33 32.23 -25.91
CA ALA A 2 -59.81 30.87 -25.79
C ALA A 2 -59.16 30.79 -24.39
N GLU A 3 -59.58 29.78 -23.64
CA GLU A 3 -59.42 29.62 -22.20
C GLU A 3 -57.99 29.20 -21.80
N ALA A 4 -57.55 29.62 -20.62
CA ALA A 4 -56.34 29.14 -19.97
C ALA A 4 -56.74 28.24 -18.79
N GLU A 5 -56.44 26.95 -18.90
CA GLU A 5 -56.69 25.94 -17.87
C GLU A 5 -55.49 25.89 -16.90
N ILE A 6 -55.75 26.23 -15.63
CA ILE A 6 -54.77 26.21 -14.54
C ILE A 6 -54.76 24.80 -13.94
N LEU A 7 -53.71 24.02 -14.20
CA LEU A 7 -53.47 22.73 -13.53
C LEU A 7 -52.82 22.99 -12.16
N SER A 8 -53.59 22.79 -11.08
CA SER A 8 -53.11 22.88 -9.70
C SER A 8 -52.39 21.58 -9.31
N VAL A 9 -51.07 21.66 -9.13
CA VAL A 9 -50.29 20.57 -8.53
C VAL A 9 -50.43 20.67 -7.02
N SER A 10 -51.20 19.75 -6.42
CA SER A 10 -51.33 19.58 -4.98
C SER A 10 -50.02 19.01 -4.41
N VAL A 11 -49.28 19.83 -3.66
CA VAL A 11 -48.12 19.39 -2.86
C VAL A 11 -48.62 18.82 -1.54
N ASP A 12 -48.43 17.52 -1.33
CA ASP A 12 -48.76 16.83 -0.08
C ASP A 12 -47.72 17.15 1.00
N PRO A 13 -48.10 17.79 2.13
CA PRO A 13 -47.15 18.28 3.14
C PRO A 13 -46.55 17.21 4.05
N LYS A 14 -46.83 15.91 3.84
CA LYS A 14 -46.34 14.84 4.73
C LYS A 14 -45.00 14.20 4.35
N ASN A 15 -44.55 14.33 3.10
CA ASN A 15 -43.26 13.77 2.68
C ASN A 15 -42.07 14.71 2.98
N GLY A 16 -42.31 16.00 3.19
CA GLY A 16 -41.23 16.98 3.37
C GLY A 16 -40.52 16.92 4.73
N LEU A 17 -40.98 16.10 5.67
CA LEU A 17 -40.40 16.01 7.02
C LEU A 17 -39.54 14.76 7.21
N GLU A 18 -39.80 13.68 6.46
CA GLU A 18 -38.92 12.51 6.42
C GLU A 18 -37.67 12.79 5.56
N ASP A 19 -37.84 13.53 4.45
CA ASP A 19 -36.72 13.97 3.60
C ASP A 19 -35.82 15.03 4.30
N ALA A 20 -36.38 15.82 5.23
CA ALA A 20 -35.62 16.83 5.97
C ALA A 20 -34.82 16.27 7.16
N MET A 21 -35.09 15.02 7.59
CA MET A 21 -34.38 14.40 8.71
C MET A 21 -33.23 13.47 8.28
N GLU A 22 -33.17 13.07 7.00
CA GLU A 22 -31.99 12.36 6.44
C GLU A 22 -30.86 13.32 6.01
N GLU A 23 -31.13 14.61 5.82
CA GLU A 23 -30.10 15.58 5.40
C GLU A 23 -29.19 16.07 6.55
N GLU A 24 -29.58 15.97 7.82
CA GLU A 24 -28.81 16.57 8.92
C GLU A 24 -27.79 15.62 9.58
N HIS A 25 -27.78 14.33 9.23
CA HIS A 25 -26.84 13.34 9.78
C HIS A 25 -25.81 12.83 8.76
N THR A 26 -25.57 13.58 7.69
CA THR A 26 -24.39 13.45 6.83
C THR A 26 -23.38 14.53 7.21
N VAL A 27 -22.71 14.31 8.34
CA VAL A 27 -21.58 15.13 8.78
C VAL A 27 -20.53 15.11 7.67
N HIS A 28 -20.51 16.22 6.92
CA HIS A 28 -19.45 16.78 6.09
C HIS A 28 -18.09 16.07 6.21
N TYR A 29 -17.95 14.96 5.48
CA TYR A 29 -16.66 14.51 4.91
C TYR A 29 -16.82 14.31 3.40
N SER A 30 -17.64 15.15 2.78
CA SER A 30 -17.52 15.46 1.37
C SER A 30 -16.24 16.29 1.18
N MET A 31 -15.08 15.66 1.33
CA MET A 31 -13.86 16.14 0.71
C MET A 31 -14.13 16.01 -0.78
N ARG A 32 -14.68 17.09 -1.34
CA ARG A 32 -15.09 17.24 -2.74
C ARG A 32 -13.92 16.80 -3.61
N GLU A 33 -13.96 15.54 -4.04
CA GLU A 33 -13.20 15.05 -5.17
C GLU A 33 -13.96 15.41 -6.46
N GLU A 34 -14.51 16.63 -6.50
CA GLU A 34 -14.71 17.30 -7.77
C GLU A 34 -13.32 17.77 -8.16
N LEU A 35 -12.63 17.11 -9.09
CA LEU A 35 -11.53 17.76 -9.81
C LEU A 35 -12.12 18.95 -10.57
N PRO A 36 -11.99 20.22 -10.14
CA PRO A 36 -12.50 21.33 -10.90
C PRO A 36 -11.33 21.86 -11.73
N GLN A 37 -11.47 21.73 -13.05
CA GLN A 37 -10.55 22.14 -14.12
C GLN A 37 -9.67 21.01 -14.65
N SER A 38 -9.78 20.80 -15.95
CA SER A 38 -8.78 20.09 -16.76
C SER A 38 -7.40 20.53 -16.28
N TYR A 39 -6.53 19.59 -15.88
CA TYR A 39 -5.15 19.89 -15.43
C TYR A 39 -4.41 20.85 -16.38
N LEU A 40 -4.84 20.87 -17.65
CA LEU A 40 -4.34 21.72 -18.73
C LEU A 40 -4.65 23.23 -18.57
N HIS A 41 -5.64 23.59 -17.76
CA HIS A 41 -6.09 24.98 -17.53
C HIS A 41 -5.84 25.46 -16.10
N LEU A 42 -4.97 24.78 -15.34
CA LEU A 42 -4.66 25.13 -13.96
C LEU A 42 -4.00 26.52 -13.89
N GLY A 43 -4.75 27.52 -13.40
CA GLY A 43 -4.17 28.82 -13.03
C GLY A 43 -3.27 28.72 -11.81
N PHE A 44 -2.53 29.79 -11.50
CA PHE A 44 -1.59 29.83 -10.36
C PHE A 44 -2.23 29.38 -9.03
N ARG A 45 -3.47 29.80 -8.76
CA ARG A 45 -4.22 29.42 -7.55
C ARG A 45 -4.50 27.90 -7.49
N GLY A 46 -4.87 27.29 -8.61
CA GLY A 46 -5.10 25.85 -8.68
C GLY A 46 -3.82 25.03 -8.49
N ILE A 47 -2.67 25.53 -8.98
CA ILE A 47 -1.37 24.91 -8.72
C ILE A 47 -1.07 24.91 -7.22
N VAL A 48 -1.29 26.05 -6.54
CA VAL A 48 -1.08 26.16 -5.09
C VAL A 48 -1.98 25.19 -4.33
N ASP A 49 -3.26 25.07 -4.72
CA ASP A 49 -4.19 24.15 -4.08
C ASP A 49 -3.73 22.68 -4.22
N VAL A 50 -3.34 22.25 -5.43
CA VAL A 50 -2.80 20.90 -5.68
C VAL A 50 -1.51 20.67 -4.89
N VAL A 51 -0.62 21.65 -4.82
CA VAL A 51 0.63 21.56 -4.04
C VAL A 51 0.31 21.36 -2.57
N CYS A 52 -0.57 22.19 -1.98
CA CYS A 52 -0.96 22.06 -0.58
C CYS A 52 -1.54 20.68 -0.28
N GLN A 53 -2.48 20.21 -1.10
CA GLN A 53 -3.12 18.90 -0.92
C GLN A 53 -2.12 17.75 -1.01
N ARG A 54 -1.25 17.76 -2.02
CA ARG A 54 -0.22 16.71 -2.19
C ARG A 54 0.82 16.77 -1.07
N THR A 55 1.29 17.96 -0.71
CA THR A 55 2.30 18.14 0.33
C THR A 55 1.78 17.64 1.68
N VAL A 56 0.55 17.93 2.07
CA VAL A 56 -0.02 17.44 3.33
C VAL A 56 -0.01 15.90 3.37
N VAL A 57 -0.49 15.25 2.31
CA VAL A 57 -0.52 13.78 2.24
C VAL A 57 0.90 13.20 2.24
N LEU A 58 1.82 13.76 1.45
CA LEU A 58 3.20 13.28 1.36
C LEU A 58 3.96 13.47 2.69
N VAL A 59 3.74 14.59 3.39
CA VAL A 59 4.35 14.83 4.71
C VAL A 59 3.83 13.81 5.73
N VAL A 60 2.52 13.54 5.77
CA VAL A 60 1.96 12.52 6.66
C VAL A 60 2.55 11.14 6.36
N LEU A 61 2.60 10.75 5.10
CA LEU A 61 3.20 9.48 4.67
C LEU A 61 4.68 9.40 5.05
N LEU A 62 5.45 10.47 4.88
CA LEU A 62 6.87 10.55 5.25
C LEU A 62 7.08 10.38 6.76
N LEU A 63 6.25 11.03 7.58
CA LEU A 63 6.33 10.89 9.04
C LEU A 63 6.03 9.45 9.49
N ILE A 64 5.02 8.81 8.89
CA ILE A 64 4.71 7.41 9.16
C ILE A 64 5.84 6.51 8.67
N GLN A 65 6.37 6.74 7.46
CA GLN A 65 7.48 5.98 6.90
C GLN A 65 8.74 6.05 7.76
N SER A 66 8.97 7.18 8.45
CA SER A 66 10.09 7.35 9.38
C SER A 66 10.06 6.36 10.54
N LEU A 67 8.92 5.70 10.82
CA LEU A 67 8.82 4.64 11.82
C LEU A 67 9.71 3.42 11.50
N SER A 68 9.99 3.18 10.22
CA SER A 68 10.92 2.12 9.79
C SER A 68 12.34 2.31 10.37
N GLN A 69 12.75 3.56 10.63
CA GLN A 69 14.03 3.86 11.25
C GLN A 69 14.11 3.31 12.68
N PHE A 70 13.04 3.40 13.48
CA PHE A 70 13.02 2.83 14.82
C PHE A 70 13.19 1.32 14.78
N VAL A 71 12.62 0.65 13.76
CA VAL A 71 12.82 -0.78 13.55
C VAL A 71 14.28 -1.09 13.26
N LEU A 72 14.94 -0.32 12.39
CA LEU A 72 16.38 -0.50 12.13
C LEU A 72 17.23 -0.30 13.39
N GLN A 73 16.90 0.69 14.23
CA GLN A 73 17.60 0.95 15.48
C GLN A 73 17.49 -0.24 16.47
N MET A 74 16.33 -0.90 16.55
CA MET A 74 16.18 -2.09 17.39
C MET A 74 17.12 -3.24 16.97
N TYR A 75 17.51 -3.30 15.69
CA TYR A 75 18.40 -4.31 15.13
C TYR A 75 19.80 -3.76 14.79
N GLU A 76 20.21 -2.63 15.35
CA GLU A 76 21.50 -1.99 15.06
C GLU A 76 22.67 -2.97 15.23
N GLY A 77 22.70 -3.73 16.33
CA GLY A 77 23.75 -4.71 16.58
C GLY A 77 23.83 -5.84 15.53
N LEU A 78 22.71 -6.20 14.90
CA LEU A 78 22.67 -7.17 13.80
C LEU A 78 23.21 -6.54 12.52
N ILE A 79 22.75 -5.33 12.21
CA ILE A 79 23.08 -4.59 10.99
C ILE A 79 24.56 -4.20 10.95
N SER A 80 25.13 -3.75 12.07
CA SER A 80 26.55 -3.41 12.17
C SER A 80 27.48 -4.60 11.93
N ARG A 81 27.01 -5.82 12.24
CA ARG A 81 27.77 -7.06 12.00
C ARG A 81 27.56 -7.63 10.59
N HIS A 82 26.42 -7.32 9.96
CA HIS A 82 26.03 -7.89 8.66
C HIS A 82 25.60 -6.76 7.70
N VAL A 83 26.61 -6.10 7.14
CA VAL A 83 26.43 -4.95 6.22
C VAL A 83 25.62 -5.31 4.97
N MET A 84 25.54 -6.59 4.60
CA MET A 84 24.71 -7.02 3.47
C MET A 84 23.20 -6.85 3.71
N ILE A 85 22.73 -6.89 4.95
CA ILE A 85 21.30 -6.74 5.26
C ILE A 85 20.75 -5.41 4.72
N PRO A 86 21.29 -4.24 5.10
CA PRO A 86 20.80 -2.95 4.57
C PRO A 86 21.01 -2.80 3.07
N MET A 87 22.00 -3.46 2.47
CA MET A 87 22.23 -3.43 1.02
C MET A 87 21.10 -4.12 0.24
N PHE A 88 20.57 -5.24 0.74
CA PHE A 88 19.42 -5.93 0.13
C PHE A 88 18.07 -5.46 0.65
N LEU A 89 18.05 -4.74 1.77
CA LEU A 89 16.83 -4.21 2.36
C LEU A 89 16.07 -3.28 1.39
N THR A 90 16.78 -2.38 0.71
CA THR A 90 16.19 -1.48 -0.30
C THR A 90 15.56 -2.25 -1.46
N MET A 91 16.21 -3.34 -1.89
CA MET A 91 15.68 -4.24 -2.91
C MET A 91 14.40 -4.93 -2.43
N ILE A 92 14.41 -5.49 -1.21
CA ILE A 92 13.26 -6.23 -0.66
C ILE A 92 12.06 -5.31 -0.51
N ILE A 93 12.26 -4.13 0.09
CA ILE A 93 11.20 -3.15 0.30
C ILE A 93 10.65 -2.65 -1.04
N GLY A 94 11.54 -2.32 -1.99
CA GLY A 94 11.13 -1.90 -3.33
C GLY A 94 10.33 -2.97 -4.08
N ALA A 95 10.78 -4.23 -4.02
CA ALA A 95 10.06 -5.36 -4.61
C ALA A 95 8.71 -5.59 -3.94
N GLY A 96 8.66 -5.50 -2.60
CA GLY A 96 7.45 -5.54 -1.80
C GLY A 96 6.46 -4.47 -2.23
N GLY A 97 6.82 -3.19 -2.16
CA GLY A 97 5.96 -2.06 -2.54
C GLY A 97 5.42 -2.18 -3.96
N ASN A 98 6.28 -2.55 -4.92
CA ASN A 98 5.88 -2.74 -6.32
C ASN A 98 4.89 -3.91 -6.49
N ALA A 99 5.11 -5.06 -5.84
CA ALA A 99 4.20 -6.19 -5.92
C ALA A 99 2.83 -5.85 -5.31
N GLY A 100 2.81 -5.14 -4.18
CA GLY A 100 1.59 -4.73 -3.50
C GLY A 100 0.80 -3.73 -4.33
N ASN A 101 1.49 -2.77 -4.95
CA ASN A 101 0.87 -1.84 -5.89
C ASN A 101 0.29 -2.53 -7.11
N GLN A 102 0.93 -3.58 -7.64
CA GLN A 102 0.36 -4.37 -8.74
C GLN A 102 -0.96 -5.06 -8.32
N SER A 103 -0.98 -5.71 -7.16
CA SER A 103 -2.22 -6.30 -6.62
C SER A 103 -3.28 -5.24 -6.32
N ALA A 104 -2.89 -4.08 -5.80
CA ALA A 104 -3.79 -2.97 -5.51
C ALA A 104 -4.41 -2.36 -6.77
N VAL A 105 -3.62 -2.12 -7.81
CA VAL A 105 -4.13 -1.61 -9.09
C VAL A 105 -5.15 -2.59 -9.67
N ARG A 106 -4.87 -3.90 -9.63
CA ARG A 106 -5.84 -4.92 -10.08
C ARG A 106 -7.12 -4.89 -9.25
N CYS A 107 -7.00 -4.79 -7.93
CA CYS A 107 -8.16 -4.72 -7.03
C CYS A 107 -8.99 -3.44 -7.24
N ILE A 108 -8.33 -2.28 -7.26
CA ILE A 108 -8.95 -0.97 -7.51
C ILE A 108 -9.68 -0.98 -8.85
N THR A 109 -9.03 -1.48 -9.90
CA THR A 109 -9.61 -1.55 -11.25
C THR A 109 -10.85 -2.44 -11.24
N GLY A 110 -10.78 -3.65 -10.68
CA GLY A 110 -11.94 -4.55 -10.60
C GLY A 110 -13.11 -3.99 -9.79
N LEU A 111 -12.82 -3.25 -8.71
CA LEU A 111 -13.84 -2.52 -7.94
C LEU A 111 -14.43 -1.34 -8.72
N THR A 112 -13.63 -0.64 -9.53
CA THR A 112 -14.10 0.47 -10.40
C THR A 112 -14.94 -0.03 -11.56
N THR A 113 -14.50 -1.09 -12.24
CA THR A 113 -15.20 -1.69 -13.39
C THR A 113 -16.39 -2.56 -12.98
N ARG A 114 -16.62 -2.72 -11.67
CA ARG A 114 -17.67 -3.58 -11.09
C ARG A 114 -17.55 -5.05 -11.49
N GLU A 115 -16.34 -5.52 -11.77
CA GLU A 115 -16.03 -6.93 -12.03
C GLU A 115 -16.35 -7.80 -10.80
N PHE A 116 -16.08 -7.27 -9.62
CA PHE A 116 -16.47 -7.87 -8.33
C PHE A 116 -16.90 -6.78 -7.34
N ARG A 117 -17.64 -7.19 -6.30
CA ARG A 117 -18.18 -6.30 -5.25
C ARG A 117 -17.46 -6.52 -3.92
N GLN A 118 -17.71 -5.63 -2.96
CA GLN A 118 -17.20 -5.73 -1.59
C GLN A 118 -17.44 -7.10 -0.92
N ARG A 119 -18.62 -7.69 -1.14
CA ARG A 119 -18.97 -9.03 -0.63
C ARG A 119 -18.09 -10.17 -1.16
N ASP A 120 -17.43 -9.96 -2.30
CA ASP A 120 -16.59 -10.96 -2.95
C ASP A 120 -15.15 -10.94 -2.42
N PHE A 121 -14.87 -10.14 -1.39
CA PHE A 121 -13.55 -9.95 -0.78
C PHE A 121 -12.78 -11.25 -0.56
N PHE A 122 -13.37 -12.23 0.14
CA PHE A 122 -12.68 -13.50 0.43
C PHE A 122 -12.35 -14.30 -0.83
N THR A 123 -13.21 -14.23 -1.86
CA THR A 123 -12.98 -14.90 -3.15
C THR A 123 -11.80 -14.26 -3.89
N VAL A 124 -11.73 -12.93 -3.89
CA VAL A 124 -10.63 -12.17 -4.51
C VAL A 124 -9.34 -12.39 -3.73
N LEU A 125 -9.38 -12.30 -2.41
CA LEU A 125 -8.23 -12.51 -1.53
C LEU A 125 -7.61 -13.89 -1.74
N ARG A 126 -8.41 -14.96 -1.81
CA ARG A 126 -7.88 -16.31 -2.04
C ARG A 126 -7.18 -16.44 -3.40
N LYS A 127 -7.71 -15.80 -4.45
CA LYS A 127 -7.10 -15.81 -5.78
C LYS A 127 -5.79 -15.02 -5.79
N GLU A 128 -5.76 -13.86 -5.14
CA GLU A 128 -4.56 -13.04 -5.02
C GLU A 128 -3.49 -13.69 -4.14
N VAL A 129 -3.86 -14.40 -3.07
CA VAL A 129 -2.92 -15.22 -2.29
C VAL A 129 -2.30 -16.30 -3.16
N ALA A 130 -3.08 -16.99 -4.00
CA ALA A 130 -2.56 -18.01 -4.91
C ALA A 130 -1.61 -17.41 -5.96
N CYS A 131 -1.97 -16.28 -6.58
CA CYS A 131 -1.09 -15.55 -7.49
C CYS A 131 0.18 -15.07 -6.76
N GLY A 132 0.02 -14.50 -5.57
CA GLY A 132 1.09 -14.02 -4.71
C GLY A 132 2.08 -15.12 -4.34
N LEU A 133 1.60 -16.34 -4.03
CA LEU A 133 2.46 -17.49 -3.75
C LEU A 133 3.36 -17.83 -4.95
N ILE A 134 2.79 -17.86 -6.15
CA ILE A 134 3.52 -18.18 -7.38
C ILE A 134 4.56 -17.08 -7.68
N VAL A 135 4.12 -15.81 -7.67
CA VAL A 135 4.98 -14.66 -7.95
C VAL A 135 6.10 -14.56 -6.91
N SER A 136 5.78 -14.69 -5.62
CA SER A 136 6.76 -14.65 -4.53
C SER A 136 7.79 -15.77 -4.66
N SER A 137 7.35 -16.97 -5.02
CA SER A 137 8.26 -18.11 -5.23
C SER A 137 9.25 -17.83 -6.38
N LEU A 138 8.74 -17.36 -7.53
CA LEU A 138 9.57 -17.05 -8.69
C LEU A 138 10.56 -15.92 -8.41
N LEU A 139 10.11 -14.81 -7.81
CA LEU A 139 11.00 -13.71 -7.44
C LEU A 139 12.02 -14.12 -6.37
N THR A 140 11.65 -15.02 -5.47
CA THR A 140 12.57 -15.54 -4.45
C THR A 140 13.68 -16.37 -5.08
N VAL A 141 13.38 -17.22 -6.08
CA VAL A 141 14.40 -17.98 -6.80
C VAL A 141 15.38 -17.04 -7.52
N ILE A 142 14.86 -16.01 -8.20
CA ILE A 142 15.68 -15.00 -8.89
C ILE A 142 16.50 -14.19 -7.87
N GLY A 143 15.87 -13.78 -6.77
CA GLY A 143 16.50 -13.05 -5.68
C GLY A 143 17.60 -13.84 -5.00
N PHE A 144 17.38 -15.13 -4.75
CA PHE A 144 18.39 -16.05 -4.22
C PHE A 144 19.60 -16.14 -5.15
N ALA A 145 19.37 -16.38 -6.45
CA ALA A 145 20.44 -16.44 -7.44
C ALA A 145 21.24 -15.13 -7.48
N ARG A 146 20.55 -13.98 -7.41
CA ARG A 146 21.19 -12.66 -7.34
C ARG A 146 22.05 -12.53 -6.08
N VAL A 147 21.50 -12.78 -4.90
CA VAL A 147 22.22 -12.61 -3.62
C VAL A 147 23.45 -13.53 -3.59
N TYR A 148 23.28 -14.79 -3.99
CA TYR A 148 24.36 -15.76 -4.08
C TYR A 148 25.47 -15.32 -5.04
N TYR A 149 25.11 -14.80 -6.22
CA TYR A 149 26.08 -14.33 -7.22
C TYR A 149 26.90 -13.11 -6.77
N PHE A 150 26.37 -12.24 -5.90
CA PHE A 150 27.12 -11.07 -5.43
C PHE A 150 27.96 -11.35 -4.18
N TYR A 151 27.58 -12.35 -3.36
CA TYR A 151 28.20 -12.55 -2.04
C TYR A 151 28.85 -13.92 -1.83
N TRP A 152 28.81 -14.83 -2.81
CA TRP A 152 29.58 -16.08 -3.06
C TRP A 152 29.99 -17.01 -1.89
N SER A 153 29.69 -16.72 -0.62
CA SER A 153 30.18 -17.49 0.53
C SER A 153 29.34 -17.39 1.81
N GLN A 154 28.35 -16.48 1.89
CA GLN A 154 27.47 -16.38 3.07
C GLN A 154 26.12 -17.08 2.83
N LEU A 155 26.11 -18.41 2.95
CA LEU A 155 24.90 -19.23 2.71
C LEU A 155 23.76 -18.88 3.68
N TYR A 156 24.04 -18.71 4.98
CA TYR A 156 22.99 -18.37 5.96
C TYR A 156 22.37 -17.01 5.66
N SER A 157 23.18 -16.00 5.37
CA SER A 157 22.67 -14.67 5.01
C SER A 157 21.90 -14.69 3.69
N THR A 158 22.34 -15.48 2.71
CA THR A 158 21.62 -15.65 1.43
C THR A 158 20.24 -16.26 1.66
N ILE A 159 20.17 -17.34 2.44
CA ILE A 159 18.91 -18.00 2.79
C ILE A 159 18.00 -17.05 3.57
N ALA A 160 18.53 -16.33 4.56
CA ALA A 160 17.78 -15.39 5.37
C ALA A 160 17.14 -14.27 4.54
N ILE A 161 17.91 -13.67 3.62
CA ILE A 161 17.43 -12.60 2.73
C ILE A 161 16.39 -13.13 1.75
N SER A 162 16.60 -14.31 1.16
CA SER A 162 15.63 -14.91 0.24
C SER A 162 14.33 -15.30 0.94
N MET A 163 14.41 -15.86 2.15
CA MET A 163 13.22 -16.15 2.96
C MET A 163 12.48 -14.86 3.33
N SER A 164 13.22 -13.81 3.67
CA SER A 164 12.65 -12.47 3.93
C SER A 164 11.93 -11.92 2.70
N LEU A 165 12.56 -12.00 1.52
CA LEU A 165 11.96 -11.57 0.26
C LEU A 165 10.64 -12.29 -0.01
N PHE A 166 10.60 -13.62 0.17
CA PHE A 166 9.38 -14.41 0.00
C PHE A 166 8.26 -13.91 0.94
N CYS A 167 8.56 -13.78 2.23
CA CYS A 167 7.58 -13.34 3.23
C CYS A 167 7.09 -11.92 2.96
N VAL A 168 7.98 -10.99 2.59
CA VAL A 168 7.60 -9.60 2.27
C VAL A 168 6.71 -9.55 1.03
N LEU A 169 7.01 -10.31 -0.02
CA LEU A 169 6.16 -10.36 -1.22
C LEU A 169 4.78 -10.96 -0.93
N MET A 170 4.71 -11.97 -0.06
CA MET A 170 3.44 -12.56 0.38
C MET A 170 2.57 -11.60 1.18
N ILE A 171 3.15 -10.92 2.17
CA ILE A 171 2.47 -9.84 2.91
C ILE A 171 2.07 -8.71 1.97
N SER A 172 2.87 -8.48 0.94
CA SER A 172 2.58 -7.46 -0.06
C SER A 172 1.34 -7.74 -0.91
N ALA A 173 1.18 -8.97 -1.38
CA ALA A 173 -0.05 -9.38 -2.06
C ALA A 173 -1.29 -9.23 -1.15
N LEU A 174 -1.15 -9.52 0.14
CA LEU A 174 -2.22 -9.36 1.13
C LEU A 174 -2.61 -7.88 1.30
N PHE A 175 -1.66 -6.99 1.61
CA PHE A 175 -1.98 -5.56 1.74
C PHE A 175 -2.45 -4.96 0.42
N GLY A 176 -1.85 -5.35 -0.71
CA GLY A 176 -2.29 -4.95 -2.04
C GLY A 176 -3.77 -5.26 -2.31
N THR A 177 -4.26 -6.39 -1.79
CA THR A 177 -5.67 -6.78 -1.95
C THR A 177 -6.57 -6.19 -0.88
N THR A 178 -6.15 -6.20 0.38
CA THR A 178 -7.00 -5.82 1.51
C THR A 178 -7.21 -4.31 1.64
N LEU A 179 -6.18 -3.49 1.39
CA LEU A 179 -6.30 -2.03 1.59
C LEU A 179 -7.35 -1.37 0.68
N PRO A 180 -7.42 -1.67 -0.64
CA PRO A 180 -8.46 -1.10 -1.50
C PRO A 180 -9.89 -1.45 -1.06
N PHE A 181 -10.11 -2.69 -0.60
CA PHE A 181 -11.40 -3.10 -0.05
C PHE A 181 -11.72 -2.37 1.24
N PHE A 182 -10.74 -2.26 2.15
CA PHE A 182 -10.90 -1.54 3.41
C PHE A 182 -11.23 -0.05 3.17
N PHE A 183 -10.57 0.61 2.23
CA PHE A 183 -10.84 2.02 1.93
C PHE A 183 -12.24 2.22 1.38
N GLN A 184 -12.69 1.35 0.46
CA GLN A 184 -14.06 1.41 -0.03
C GLN A 184 -15.09 1.11 1.07
N LEU A 185 -14.77 0.25 2.05
CA LEU A 185 -15.66 -0.03 3.18
C LEU A 185 -15.84 1.21 4.09
N VAL A 186 -14.76 1.97 4.32
CA VAL A 186 -14.77 3.17 5.16
C VAL A 186 -15.20 4.43 4.39
N GLY A 187 -15.42 4.32 3.07
CA GLY A 187 -15.79 5.46 2.22
C GLY A 187 -14.62 6.37 1.84
N ILE A 188 -13.38 5.90 2.00
CA ILE A 188 -12.16 6.59 1.56
C ILE A 188 -11.86 6.25 0.10
N ASN A 189 -11.35 7.21 -0.67
CA ASN A 189 -10.95 6.97 -2.05
C ASN A 189 -9.85 5.90 -2.13
N LYS A 190 -10.17 4.79 -2.79
CA LYS A 190 -9.30 3.62 -2.96
C LYS A 190 -7.98 3.92 -3.67
N GLU A 191 -7.86 5.03 -4.40
CA GLU A 191 -6.63 5.47 -5.06
C GLU A 191 -5.52 5.80 -4.04
N HIS A 192 -5.88 6.21 -2.82
CA HIS A 192 -4.92 6.42 -1.74
C HIS A 192 -4.33 5.12 -1.20
N ALA A 193 -4.86 3.94 -1.56
CA ALA A 193 -4.34 2.66 -1.08
C ALA A 193 -2.89 2.42 -1.55
N ALA A 194 -2.56 2.75 -2.80
CA ALA A 194 -1.22 2.53 -3.36
C ALA A 194 -0.09 3.23 -2.57
N PRO A 195 -0.12 4.55 -2.32
CA PRO A 195 0.90 5.19 -1.50
C PRO A 195 0.91 4.71 -0.04
N CYS A 196 -0.25 4.34 0.53
CA CYS A 196 -0.29 3.74 1.87
C CYS A 196 0.37 2.37 1.92
N ILE A 197 0.18 1.52 0.90
CA ILE A 197 0.84 0.21 0.78
C ILE A 197 2.35 0.38 0.78
N GLN A 198 2.88 1.36 0.04
CA GLN A 198 4.32 1.62 0.01
C GLN A 198 4.88 1.88 1.41
N VAL A 199 4.26 2.79 2.17
CA VAL A 199 4.69 3.11 3.54
C VAL A 199 4.55 1.91 4.49
N LEU A 200 3.48 1.13 4.35
CA LEU A 200 3.32 -0.12 5.09
C LEU A 200 4.45 -1.11 4.77
N MET A 201 4.85 -1.23 3.50
CA MET A 201 5.97 -2.09 3.09
C MET A 201 7.32 -1.58 3.59
N ASP A 202 7.53 -0.28 3.68
CA ASP A 202 8.75 0.27 4.29
C ASP A 202 8.88 -0.21 5.74
N ILE A 203 7.81 -0.15 6.53
CA ILE A 203 7.86 -0.52 7.95
C ILE A 203 7.88 -2.04 8.12
N VAL A 204 6.92 -2.74 7.52
CA VAL A 204 6.74 -4.19 7.69
C VAL A 204 7.84 -4.95 6.97
N GLY A 205 8.29 -4.47 5.81
CA GLY A 205 9.40 -5.06 5.07
C GLY A 205 10.72 -5.00 5.84
N VAL A 206 11.02 -3.86 6.48
CA VAL A 206 12.16 -3.74 7.40
C VAL A 206 12.03 -4.72 8.56
N PHE A 207 10.88 -4.71 9.22
CA PHE A 207 10.65 -5.58 10.37
C PHE A 207 10.83 -7.06 10.02
N ILE A 208 10.17 -7.55 8.98
CA ILE A 208 10.25 -8.96 8.55
C ILE A 208 11.69 -9.32 8.18
N THR A 209 12.37 -8.46 7.43
CA THR A 209 13.75 -8.72 7.00
C THR A 209 14.70 -8.80 8.19
N CYS A 210 14.67 -7.81 9.09
CA CYS A 210 15.52 -7.81 10.28
C CYS A 210 15.20 -8.98 11.21
N PHE A 211 13.92 -9.28 11.41
CA PHE A 211 13.47 -10.40 12.26
C PHE A 211 13.96 -11.76 11.72
N LEU A 212 13.75 -12.04 10.43
CA LEU A 212 14.18 -13.30 9.83
C LEU A 212 15.71 -13.40 9.74
N CYS A 213 16.41 -12.33 9.41
CA CYS A 213 17.86 -12.30 9.47
C CYS A 213 18.38 -12.58 10.89
N SER A 214 17.76 -11.99 11.92
CA SER A 214 18.13 -12.26 13.32
C SER A 214 17.88 -13.71 13.74
N LEU A 215 16.89 -14.38 13.16
CA LEU A 215 16.54 -15.75 13.48
C LEU A 215 17.45 -16.77 12.77
N VAL A 216 17.77 -16.50 11.50
CA VAL A 216 18.46 -17.45 10.61
C VAL A 216 19.98 -17.31 10.68
N ILE A 217 20.51 -16.09 10.84
CA ILE A 217 21.96 -15.85 10.84
C ILE A 217 22.52 -16.21 12.22
N PRO A 218 23.40 -17.22 12.32
CA PRO A 218 23.98 -17.59 13.59
C PRO A 218 24.95 -16.50 14.10
N ALA A 219 25.00 -16.30 15.42
CA ALA A 219 25.83 -15.27 16.06
C ALA A 219 27.34 -15.37 15.74
N SER A 220 27.80 -16.50 15.21
CA SER A 220 29.19 -16.79 14.85
C SER A 220 29.64 -16.19 13.51
N GLU A 221 28.74 -15.76 12.61
CA GLU A 221 29.13 -15.25 11.28
C GLU A 221 29.47 -13.76 11.23
N GLY A 222 29.31 -13.04 12.34
CA GLY A 222 29.51 -11.59 12.42
C GLY A 222 30.95 -11.08 12.27
N ASN A 223 31.91 -11.88 11.79
CA ASN A 223 33.32 -11.48 11.69
C ASN A 223 34.10 -12.02 10.47
N ILE A 224 33.48 -12.12 9.29
CA ILE A 224 34.21 -12.49 8.05
C ILE A 224 34.30 -11.29 7.09
N GLY A 225 34.71 -10.14 7.65
CA GLY A 225 35.03 -8.93 6.89
C GLY A 225 36.53 -8.67 6.69
N ASN A 226 37.43 -9.52 7.23
CA ASN A 226 38.89 -9.34 7.15
C ASN A 226 39.59 -10.52 6.45
N GLY A 227 39.00 -11.01 5.37
CA GLY A 227 39.54 -12.11 4.56
C GLY A 227 39.67 -11.77 3.08
N VAL A 228 40.09 -10.54 2.74
CA VAL A 228 40.62 -10.27 1.39
C VAL A 228 42.02 -10.89 1.35
N LYS A 229 42.12 -12.06 0.72
CA LYS A 229 43.31 -12.47 -0.02
C LYS A 229 42.90 -12.69 -1.45
#